data_AF-A0AAV4GDM3-F1
#
_entry.id   AF-A0AAV4GDM3-F1
#
_cell.length_a   1.000
_cell.length_b   1.000
_cell.length_c   1.000
_cell.angle_alpha   90.00
_cell.angle_beta   90.00
_cell.angle_gamma   90.00
#
_symmetry.space_group_name_H-M   'P 1'
#
loop_
_entity.id
_entity.type
_entity.pdbx_description
1 polymer ?
#
loop_
_entity_poly.entity_id
_entity_poly.type
_entity_poly.pdbx_seq_one_letter_code
_entity_poly.pdbx_strand_id
1 'polypeptide(L)'
;MIRQSQKVPCIILYTEDELNDLKIIDVLHCCDYTVLRVDKTFNLGIAHCTVTVEDVYRFCRRLRLAEFFCDREDTETDNDADPPHATLPDFLRKPSPFTPDSGRDIALDSYIKAVTTDIMTLRQKDFSPNLTSDEKTALKDLKTNTNIIIKPADKGGAVVVMNSADYTTECTKQLSNTLYYKKLESYPTATYNNTIKRVLQEGMDKQELDMKTGHSLLQPHPTPGRFYILPKIYKEGHPGRPIISGNGCSTEIISQFVDHHMKISVKSIPSYVQDDMDFLRKVHDINNIGPLPPDTLLCTMDVSGLYTNK
;
A
#
# COMPACT_ATOMS: atom_id res chain seq x y z
N MET A 1 -13.59 8.39 -32.60
CA MET A 1 -12.68 7.88 -33.64
C MET A 1 -11.59 7.09 -32.94
N ILE A 2 -11.67 5.78 -33.05
CA ILE A 2 -10.86 4.78 -32.35
C ILE A 2 -9.45 4.77 -32.94
N ARG A 3 -8.40 4.77 -32.11
CA ARG A 3 -7.12 4.18 -32.49
C ARG A 3 -6.77 3.06 -31.52
N GLN A 4 -6.70 1.87 -32.11
CA GLN A 4 -6.25 0.64 -31.49
C GLN A 4 -4.79 0.78 -31.03
N SER A 5 -4.53 0.16 -29.89
CA SER A 5 -3.22 -0.16 -29.36
C SER A 5 -2.45 -1.04 -30.36
N GLN A 6 -1.32 -0.53 -30.86
CA GLN A 6 -0.17 -1.37 -31.22
C GLN A 6 0.89 -1.15 -30.14
N LYS A 7 1.08 -2.17 -29.28
CA LYS A 7 2.20 -2.24 -28.33
C LYS A 7 3.47 -2.54 -29.13
N VAL A 8 4.28 -1.51 -29.38
CA VAL A 8 5.67 -1.63 -29.83
C VAL A 8 6.56 -1.16 -28.68
N PRO A 9 7.62 -1.88 -28.29
CA PRO A 9 8.55 -1.38 -27.28
C PRO A 9 9.29 -0.17 -27.86
N CYS A 10 9.02 1.02 -27.31
CA CYS A 10 9.72 2.24 -27.68
C CYS A 10 10.61 2.68 -26.51
N ILE A 11 11.90 2.81 -26.77
CA ILE A 11 12.87 3.43 -25.86
C ILE A 11 12.67 4.95 -26.01
N ILE A 12 12.19 5.61 -24.97
CA ILE A 12 12.17 7.09 -24.93
C ILE A 12 13.54 7.55 -24.44
N LEU A 13 14.29 8.24 -25.30
CA LEU A 13 15.49 9.01 -24.93
C LEU A 13 15.09 10.49 -24.89
N TYR A 14 15.36 11.17 -23.79
CA TYR A 14 15.21 12.62 -23.66
C TYR A 14 16.56 13.28 -23.36
N THR A 15 16.74 14.51 -23.84
CA THR A 15 17.93 15.36 -23.65
C THR A 15 17.63 16.51 -22.67
N GLU A 16 18.69 17.05 -22.04
CA GLU A 16 18.71 17.82 -20.77
C GLU A 16 17.95 19.16 -20.67
N ASP A 17 17.16 19.62 -21.64
CA ASP A 17 16.61 20.99 -21.63
C ASP A 17 15.12 21.15 -21.21
N GLU A 18 14.44 20.11 -20.74
CA GLU A 18 13.03 20.20 -20.26
C GLU A 18 12.83 20.00 -18.75
N LEU A 19 13.91 20.05 -17.94
CA LEU A 19 13.85 19.73 -16.51
C LEU A 19 13.54 20.90 -15.56
N ASN A 20 13.30 22.11 -16.06
CA ASN A 20 13.15 23.28 -15.19
C ASN A 20 11.72 23.58 -14.69
N ASP A 21 10.71 22.76 -15.00
CA ASP A 21 9.33 23.06 -14.55
C ASP A 21 8.48 21.88 -14.04
N LEU A 22 9.08 20.78 -13.60
CA LEU A 22 8.34 19.72 -12.89
C LEU A 22 8.44 19.89 -11.37
N LYS A 23 7.50 20.69 -10.86
CA LYS A 23 7.10 20.71 -9.46
C LYS A 23 6.72 19.31 -9.00
N ILE A 24 7.23 18.97 -7.83
CA ILE A 24 6.81 17.87 -6.96
C ILE A 24 5.28 17.79 -6.94
N ILE A 25 4.73 16.66 -7.42
CA ILE A 25 3.41 16.03 -7.19
C ILE A 25 2.92 15.43 -8.51
N ASP A 26 3.05 14.11 -8.65
CA ASP A 26 2.04 13.19 -9.21
C ASP A 26 2.64 11.79 -9.33
N VAL A 27 2.41 10.95 -8.31
CA VAL A 27 2.52 9.51 -8.46
C VAL A 27 1.13 9.03 -8.81
N LEU A 28 0.82 8.99 -10.10
CA LEU A 28 -0.39 8.39 -10.63
C LEU A 28 -0.06 7.22 -11.55
N HIS A 29 -0.64 6.08 -11.18
CA HIS A 29 -1.12 4.99 -12.03
C HIS A 29 -0.44 4.80 -13.39
N CYS A 30 0.41 3.77 -13.47
CA CYS A 30 0.58 3.02 -14.71
C CYS A 30 0.94 1.57 -14.38
N CYS A 31 0.07 0.65 -14.80
CA CYS A 31 0.32 -0.78 -14.79
C CYS A 31 1.56 -1.11 -15.66
N ASP A 32 2.26 -2.17 -15.29
CA ASP A 32 3.34 -2.85 -16.04
C ASP A 32 4.76 -2.25 -16.04
N TYR A 33 5.09 -1.34 -15.11
CA TYR A 33 6.48 -0.98 -14.87
C TYR A 33 7.08 -1.77 -13.69
N THR A 34 8.15 -2.51 -13.97
CA THR A 34 9.09 -2.91 -12.92
C THR A 34 9.88 -1.68 -12.49
N VAL A 35 9.39 -0.97 -11.48
CA VAL A 35 10.15 0.07 -10.81
C VAL A 35 11.29 -0.61 -10.04
N LEU A 36 12.55 -0.38 -10.46
CA LEU A 36 13.69 -0.62 -9.58
C LEU A 36 13.46 0.28 -8.36
N ARG A 37 13.34 -0.36 -7.20
CA ARG A 37 12.89 0.28 -5.96
C ARG A 37 13.81 1.46 -5.65
N VAL A 38 13.31 2.68 -5.78
CA VAL A 38 13.92 3.83 -5.09
C VAL A 38 13.59 3.62 -3.62
N ASP A 39 14.55 3.08 -2.88
CA ASP A 39 14.34 2.79 -1.48
C ASP A 39 14.02 4.10 -0.74
N LYS A 40 12.93 4.12 0.02
CA LYS A 40 12.53 5.25 0.87
C LYS A 40 13.41 5.33 2.13
N THR A 41 14.69 4.98 2.03
CA THR A 41 15.64 5.38 3.06
C THR A 41 15.94 6.85 2.82
N PHE A 42 15.21 7.70 3.54
CA PHE A 42 15.55 9.11 3.74
C PHE A 42 16.88 9.18 4.54
N ASN A 43 17.96 8.72 3.92
CA ASN A 43 19.31 8.95 4.36
C ASN A 43 19.70 10.32 3.81
N LEU A 44 19.37 11.35 4.59
CA LEU A 44 20.11 12.62 4.64
C LEU A 44 20.63 13.11 3.27
N GLY A 45 19.66 13.36 2.38
CA GLY A 45 19.87 14.09 1.13
C GLY A 45 20.84 13.48 0.15
N ILE A 46 20.70 12.18 -0.08
CA ILE A 46 21.11 11.62 -1.35
C ILE A 46 19.89 10.86 -1.86
N ALA A 47 19.25 11.34 -2.93
CA ALA A 47 18.42 10.49 -3.75
C ALA A 47 19.37 9.52 -4.47
N HIS A 48 19.88 8.55 -3.73
CA HIS A 48 20.67 7.48 -4.27
C HIS A 48 19.70 6.65 -5.11
N CYS A 49 19.80 6.74 -6.43
CA CYS A 49 19.41 5.63 -7.29
C CYS A 49 20.47 4.53 -7.12
N THR A 50 20.59 3.98 -5.91
CA THR A 50 21.45 2.82 -5.67
C THR A 50 20.66 1.62 -6.12
N VAL A 51 20.93 1.17 -7.35
CA VAL A 51 20.60 -0.19 -7.73
C VAL A 51 21.41 -1.09 -6.81
N THR A 52 20.75 -1.74 -5.86
CA THR A 52 21.44 -2.65 -4.94
C THR A 52 21.70 -3.98 -5.64
N VAL A 53 22.66 -4.76 -5.13
CA VAL A 53 22.87 -6.14 -5.58
C VAL A 53 21.57 -6.95 -5.49
N GLU A 54 20.75 -6.67 -4.48
CA GLU A 54 19.43 -7.26 -4.29
C GLU A 54 18.43 -6.86 -5.39
N ASP A 55 18.47 -5.62 -5.88
CA ASP A 55 17.61 -5.16 -6.99
C ASP A 55 17.98 -5.84 -8.31
N VAL A 56 19.29 -5.97 -8.59
CA VAL A 56 19.78 -6.73 -9.75
C VAL A 56 19.35 -8.18 -9.64
N TYR A 57 19.52 -8.80 -8.47
CA TYR A 57 19.06 -10.17 -8.22
C TYR A 57 17.56 -10.32 -8.49
N ARG A 58 16.72 -9.43 -7.96
CA ARG A 58 15.26 -9.47 -8.17
C ARG A 58 14.88 -9.29 -9.64
N PHE A 59 15.58 -8.42 -10.35
CA PHE A 59 15.39 -8.22 -11.78
C PHE A 59 15.72 -9.48 -12.58
N CYS A 60 16.92 -10.03 -12.38
CA CYS A 60 17.36 -11.25 -13.06
C CYS A 60 16.44 -12.43 -12.72
N ARG A 61 16.00 -12.54 -11.46
CA ARG A 61 15.02 -13.54 -11.01
C ARG A 61 13.68 -13.41 -11.75
N ARG A 62 13.15 -12.19 -11.94
CA ARG A 62 11.91 -11.97 -12.69
C ARG A 62 12.03 -12.42 -14.15
N LEU A 63 13.14 -12.11 -14.81
CA LEU A 63 13.37 -12.54 -16.18
C LEU A 63 13.43 -14.07 -16.30
N ARG A 64 14.13 -14.74 -15.38
CA ARG A 64 14.17 -16.20 -15.34
C ARG A 64 12.81 -16.82 -15.08
N LEU A 65 12.02 -16.24 -14.18
CA LEU A 65 10.66 -16.72 -13.95
C LEU A 65 9.79 -16.54 -15.21
N ALA A 66 9.90 -15.41 -15.90
CA ALA A 66 9.15 -15.16 -17.13
C ALA A 66 9.52 -16.16 -18.25
N GLU A 67 10.81 -16.43 -18.47
CA GLU A 67 11.24 -17.48 -19.41
C GLU A 67 10.77 -18.86 -18.98
N PHE A 68 10.97 -19.22 -17.70
CA PHE A 68 10.64 -20.54 -17.18
C PHE A 68 9.15 -20.90 -17.37
N PHE A 69 8.28 -19.90 -17.31
CA PHE A 69 6.85 -20.04 -17.48
C PHE A 69 6.34 -19.61 -18.87
N CYS A 70 7.20 -19.22 -19.80
CA CYS A 70 6.82 -18.72 -21.14
C CYS A 70 6.08 -19.76 -22.00
N ASP A 71 6.51 -21.04 -21.92
CA ASP A 71 5.92 -22.14 -22.69
C ASP A 71 4.77 -22.83 -21.95
N ARG A 72 4.47 -22.40 -20.72
CA ARG A 72 3.16 -22.70 -20.18
C ARG A 72 2.24 -21.76 -20.92
N GLU A 73 1.56 -22.28 -21.94
CA GLU A 73 0.31 -21.66 -22.35
C GLU A 73 -0.40 -21.28 -21.05
N ASP A 74 -0.77 -20.00 -20.93
CA ASP A 74 -1.88 -19.66 -20.07
C ASP A 74 -2.99 -20.57 -20.58
N THR A 75 -3.12 -21.75 -19.98
CA THR A 75 -4.40 -22.42 -19.94
C THR A 75 -5.23 -21.43 -19.13
N GLU A 76 -5.77 -20.43 -19.84
CA GLU A 76 -7.08 -19.83 -19.65
C GLU A 76 -8.12 -20.95 -19.77
N THR A 77 -7.94 -21.98 -18.97
CA THR A 77 -8.98 -22.44 -18.11
C THR A 77 -8.75 -21.58 -16.85
N ASP A 78 -9.51 -20.55 -16.50
CA ASP A 78 -10.98 -20.46 -16.45
C ASP A 78 -11.70 -21.81 -16.24
N ASN A 79 -10.97 -22.84 -15.81
CA ASN A 79 -11.48 -23.96 -15.05
C ASN A 79 -10.75 -23.83 -13.72
N ASP A 80 -11.56 -23.54 -12.72
CA ASP A 80 -11.42 -23.86 -11.31
C ASP A 80 -10.92 -25.31 -11.09
N ALA A 81 -9.68 -25.62 -11.47
CA ALA A 81 -9.11 -26.96 -11.38
C ALA A 81 -7.59 -26.94 -11.09
N ASP A 82 -7.14 -26.02 -10.23
CA ASP A 82 -6.24 -26.46 -9.18
C ASP A 82 -7.01 -27.49 -8.32
N PRO A 83 -6.36 -28.53 -7.75
CA PRO A 83 -7.05 -29.48 -6.89
C PRO A 83 -7.85 -28.71 -5.81
N PRO A 84 -9.07 -29.12 -5.43
CA PRO A 84 -9.98 -28.36 -4.56
C PRO A 84 -9.52 -28.27 -3.08
N HIS A 85 -8.22 -28.32 -2.83
CA HIS A 85 -7.60 -28.08 -1.54
C HIS A 85 -6.90 -26.72 -1.51
N ALA A 86 -7.71 -25.69 -1.24
CA ALA A 86 -7.34 -24.45 -0.55
C ALA A 86 -5.97 -23.82 -0.91
N THR A 87 -5.90 -23.21 -2.09
CA THR A 87 -4.89 -22.19 -2.35
C THR A 87 -5.26 -20.97 -1.50
N LEU A 88 -4.41 -20.68 -0.51
CA LEU A 88 -4.54 -19.49 0.33
C LEU A 88 -4.74 -18.24 -0.55
N PRO A 89 -5.61 -17.30 -0.16
CA PRO A 89 -5.67 -15.97 -0.77
C PRO A 89 -4.28 -15.34 -0.91
N ASP A 90 -4.06 -14.56 -1.97
CA ASP A 90 -2.77 -13.99 -2.36
C ASP A 90 -2.05 -13.25 -1.25
N PHE A 91 -2.80 -12.49 -0.45
CA PHE A 91 -2.26 -11.74 0.68
C PHE A 91 -1.75 -12.64 1.83
N LEU A 92 -2.17 -13.91 1.89
CA LEU A 92 -1.67 -14.93 2.82
C LEU A 92 -0.55 -15.78 2.22
N ARG A 93 -0.31 -15.71 0.90
CA ARG A 93 0.73 -16.49 0.23
C ARG A 93 2.10 -15.90 0.51
N LYS A 94 2.99 -16.70 1.11
CA LYS A 94 4.40 -16.32 1.20
C LYS A 94 5.00 -16.30 -0.21
N PRO A 95 5.79 -15.26 -0.57
CA PRO A 95 6.50 -15.25 -1.85
C PRO A 95 7.33 -16.52 -2.00
N SER A 96 7.21 -17.19 -3.14
CA SER A 96 7.99 -18.40 -3.41
C SER A 96 9.48 -18.05 -3.44
N PRO A 97 10.35 -18.81 -2.74
CA PRO A 97 11.80 -18.66 -2.86
C PRO A 97 12.35 -19.23 -4.17
N PHE A 98 11.51 -19.95 -4.93
CA PHE A 98 11.92 -20.59 -6.17
C PHE A 98 12.51 -19.58 -7.15
N THR A 99 13.65 -19.95 -7.73
CA THR A 99 14.32 -19.21 -8.79
C THR A 99 14.83 -20.26 -9.78
N PRO A 100 14.46 -20.18 -11.06
CA PRO A 100 14.96 -21.11 -12.07
C PRO A 100 16.49 -21.09 -12.17
N ASP A 101 17.06 -22.27 -12.39
CA ASP A 101 18.48 -22.42 -12.65
C ASP A 101 18.87 -21.76 -13.99
N SER A 102 20.13 -21.31 -14.07
CA SER A 102 20.73 -20.92 -15.35
C SER A 102 20.94 -22.14 -16.25
N GLY A 103 20.98 -21.91 -17.56
CA GLY A 103 21.31 -22.89 -18.59
C GLY A 103 20.11 -23.29 -19.46
N ARG A 104 18.92 -22.76 -19.17
CA ARG A 104 17.69 -23.02 -19.94
C ARG A 104 17.65 -22.26 -21.25
N ASP A 105 17.98 -20.97 -21.20
CA ASP A 105 18.04 -20.09 -22.36
C ASP A 105 19.40 -19.36 -22.38
N ILE A 106 20.17 -19.65 -23.41
CA ILE A 106 21.54 -19.14 -23.58
C ILE A 106 21.53 -17.63 -23.83
N ALA A 107 20.53 -17.11 -24.56
CA ALA A 107 20.42 -15.69 -24.86
C ALA A 107 20.05 -14.89 -23.60
N LEU A 108 19.11 -15.40 -22.81
CA LEU A 108 18.71 -14.82 -21.53
C LEU A 108 19.87 -14.84 -20.52
N ASP A 109 20.59 -15.96 -20.38
CA ASP A 109 21.73 -16.01 -19.46
C ASP A 109 22.86 -15.09 -19.91
N SER A 110 23.09 -14.97 -21.23
CA SER A 110 24.04 -14.02 -21.78
C SER A 110 23.64 -12.57 -21.48
N TYR A 111 22.35 -12.25 -21.63
CA TYR A 111 21.80 -10.93 -21.29
C TYR A 111 21.90 -10.64 -19.78
N ILE A 112 21.47 -11.57 -18.93
CA ILE A 112 21.58 -11.45 -17.47
C ILE A 112 23.03 -11.24 -17.06
N LYS A 113 23.97 -11.99 -17.64
CA LYS A 113 25.40 -11.85 -17.37
C LYS A 113 25.92 -10.50 -17.83
N ALA A 114 25.56 -10.04 -19.03
CA ALA A 114 25.95 -8.73 -19.55
C ALA A 114 25.42 -7.61 -18.66
N VAL A 115 24.11 -7.56 -18.39
CA VAL A 115 23.49 -6.54 -17.52
C VAL A 115 24.06 -6.56 -16.11
N THR A 116 24.26 -7.74 -15.53
CA THR A 116 24.86 -7.85 -14.19
C THR A 116 26.29 -7.34 -14.21
N THR A 117 27.09 -7.70 -15.23
CA THR A 117 28.47 -7.22 -15.35
C THR A 117 28.50 -5.72 -15.55
N ASP A 118 27.68 -5.18 -16.45
CA ASP A 118 27.58 -3.75 -16.72
C ASP A 118 27.21 -3.02 -15.43
N ILE A 119 26.12 -3.40 -14.75
CA ILE A 119 25.70 -2.74 -13.50
C ILE A 119 26.76 -2.84 -12.40
N MET A 120 27.44 -3.97 -12.26
CA MET A 120 28.47 -4.17 -11.21
C MET A 120 29.78 -3.45 -11.55
N THR A 121 30.07 -3.23 -12.82
CA THR A 121 31.29 -2.56 -13.31
C THR A 121 31.07 -1.10 -13.67
N LEU A 122 29.81 -0.65 -13.69
CA LEU A 122 29.43 0.76 -13.80
C LEU A 122 30.18 1.49 -12.69
N ARG A 123 31.22 2.22 -13.11
CA ARG A 123 31.85 3.21 -12.25
C ARG A 123 30.75 4.18 -11.86
N GLN A 124 30.39 4.17 -10.58
CA GLN A 124 29.62 5.27 -10.03
C GLN A 124 30.39 6.53 -10.39
N LYS A 125 29.80 7.36 -11.25
CA LYS A 125 30.32 8.71 -11.49
C LYS A 125 30.42 9.35 -10.11
N ASP A 126 31.52 10.00 -9.80
CA ASP A 126 31.63 10.76 -8.56
C ASP A 126 30.56 11.86 -8.60
N PHE A 127 29.42 11.59 -7.98
CA PHE A 127 28.34 12.55 -7.88
C PHE A 127 28.70 13.48 -6.72
N SER A 128 28.84 14.76 -7.03
CA SER A 128 28.84 15.78 -5.99
C SER A 128 27.48 15.70 -5.28
N PRO A 129 27.47 15.63 -3.93
CA PRO A 129 26.23 15.66 -3.18
C PRO A 129 25.37 16.84 -3.63
N ASN A 130 24.09 16.62 -3.87
CA ASN A 130 23.15 17.69 -4.20
C ASN A 130 22.80 18.56 -2.98
N LEU A 131 23.33 18.22 -1.81
CA LEU A 131 23.27 19.02 -0.59
C LEU A 131 24.63 19.59 -0.20
N THR A 132 24.60 20.86 0.14
CA THR A 132 25.66 21.57 0.83
C THR A 132 25.95 20.95 2.21
N SER A 133 27.10 21.28 2.79
CA SER A 133 27.44 20.85 4.15
C SER A 133 26.44 21.38 5.19
N ASP A 134 25.95 22.59 4.97
CA ASP A 134 24.99 23.25 5.86
C ASP A 134 23.61 22.57 5.79
N GLU A 135 23.13 22.22 4.60
CA GLU A 135 21.86 21.49 4.44
C GLU A 135 21.93 20.08 5.06
N LYS A 136 23.06 19.38 4.91
CA LYS A 136 23.26 18.09 5.57
C LYS A 136 23.23 18.23 7.09
N THR A 137 23.84 19.28 7.62
CA THR A 137 23.84 19.57 9.05
C THR A 137 22.42 19.91 9.51
N ALA A 138 21.73 20.80 8.80
CA ALA A 138 20.35 21.17 9.07
C ALA A 138 19.40 19.96 9.04
N LEU A 139 19.57 19.02 8.10
CA LEU A 139 18.80 17.78 8.07
C LEU A 139 19.12 16.84 9.24
N LYS A 140 20.38 16.78 9.70
CA LYS A 140 20.75 16.01 10.89
C LYS A 140 20.08 16.62 12.12
N ASP A 141 20.16 17.93 12.25
CA ASP A 141 19.55 18.69 13.34
C ASP A 141 18.03 18.55 13.32
N LEU A 142 17.40 18.63 12.15
CA LEU A 142 15.97 18.43 11.98
C LEU A 142 15.55 17.01 12.39
N LYS A 143 16.35 15.99 12.02
CA LYS A 143 16.08 14.58 12.35
C LYS A 143 16.20 14.29 13.84
N THR A 144 17.11 14.98 14.54
CA THR A 144 17.33 14.79 15.99
C THR A 144 16.48 15.73 16.85
N ASN A 145 15.85 16.76 16.27
CA ASN A 145 15.01 17.69 16.98
C ASN A 145 13.72 17.04 17.48
N THR A 146 13.63 16.82 18.79
CA THR A 146 12.47 16.23 19.46
C THR A 146 11.37 17.24 19.81
N ASN A 147 11.62 18.54 19.64
CA ASN A 147 10.68 19.62 19.97
C ASN A 147 9.65 19.89 18.86
N ILE A 148 9.83 19.27 17.69
CA ILE A 148 8.91 19.41 16.57
C ILE A 148 8.37 18.06 16.11
N ILE A 149 7.14 18.08 15.60
CA ILE A 149 6.50 16.97 14.90
C ILE A 149 6.22 17.42 13.47
N ILE A 150 6.58 16.57 12.51
CA ILE A 150 6.32 16.78 11.09
C ILE A 150 5.30 15.73 10.64
N LYS A 151 4.15 16.19 10.15
CA LYS A 151 3.05 15.33 9.67
C LYS A 151 2.46 15.86 8.37
N PRO A 152 1.92 14.99 7.50
CA PRO A 152 1.07 15.46 6.40
C PRO A 152 -0.22 16.08 6.97
N ALA A 153 -0.71 17.11 6.31
CA ALA A 153 -2.03 17.68 6.58
C ALA A 153 -3.12 16.67 6.24
N ASP A 154 -4.26 16.78 6.93
CA ASP A 154 -5.45 15.96 6.71
C ASP A 154 -5.99 16.03 5.28
N LYS A 155 -5.86 17.21 4.64
CA LYS A 155 -6.31 17.51 3.29
C LYS A 155 -5.34 18.51 2.65
N GLY A 156 -5.25 18.49 1.32
CA GLY A 156 -4.52 19.49 0.54
C GLY A 156 -3.02 19.25 0.37
N GLY A 157 -2.50 18.06 0.74
CA GLY A 157 -1.11 17.65 0.44
C GLY A 157 0.00 18.42 1.18
N ALA A 158 -0.35 19.38 2.04
CA ALA A 158 0.63 20.18 2.76
C ALA A 158 1.40 19.37 3.82
N VAL A 159 2.63 19.80 4.11
CA VAL A 159 3.43 19.32 5.25
C VAL A 159 3.27 20.30 6.40
N VAL A 160 2.98 19.79 7.59
CA VAL A 160 2.76 20.58 8.80
C VAL A 160 3.91 20.33 9.77
N VAL A 161 4.55 21.42 10.20
CA VAL A 161 5.54 21.42 11.29
C VAL A 161 4.87 22.03 12.51
N MET A 162 4.91 21.34 13.64
CA MET A 162 4.24 21.77 14.87
C MET A 162 5.06 21.44 16.10
N ASN A 163 4.84 22.18 17.19
CA ASN A 163 5.49 21.90 18.46
C ASN A 163 5.05 20.52 19.00
N SER A 164 6.00 19.71 19.45
CA SER A 164 5.74 18.38 20.04
C SER A 164 4.80 18.45 21.25
N ALA A 165 4.88 19.51 22.06
CA ALA A 165 4.02 19.71 23.22
C ALA A 165 2.56 19.97 22.82
N ASP A 166 2.33 20.80 21.80
CA ASP A 166 0.97 21.08 21.30
C ASP A 166 0.35 19.84 20.65
N TYR A 167 1.15 19.10 19.86
CA TYR A 167 0.74 17.82 19.28
C TYR A 167 0.35 16.81 20.36
N THR A 168 1.16 16.69 21.41
CA THR A 168 0.90 15.76 22.52
C THR A 168 -0.34 16.18 23.31
N THR A 169 -0.50 17.47 23.58
CA THR A 169 -1.70 18.03 24.24
C THR A 169 -2.97 17.69 23.48
N GLU A 170 -3.00 17.90 22.16
CA GLU A 170 -4.16 17.56 21.34
C GLU A 170 -4.41 16.04 21.31
N CYS A 171 -3.35 15.21 21.22
CA CYS A 171 -3.49 13.76 21.31
C CYS A 171 -4.11 13.33 22.66
N THR A 172 -3.61 13.85 23.77
CA THR A 172 -4.11 13.53 25.12
C THR A 172 -5.54 14.01 25.32
N LYS A 173 -5.89 15.21 24.81
CA LYS A 173 -7.26 15.74 24.84
C LYS A 173 -8.24 14.85 24.09
N GLN A 174 -7.85 14.25 22.96
CA GLN A 174 -8.71 13.31 22.24
C GLN A 174 -8.83 11.97 22.97
N LEU A 175 -7.71 11.43 23.46
CA LEU A 175 -7.66 10.15 24.16
C LEU A 175 -8.29 10.18 25.57
N SER A 176 -8.41 11.36 26.18
CA SER A 176 -9.07 11.53 27.49
C SER A 176 -10.58 11.47 27.42
N ASN A 177 -11.17 11.42 26.22
CA ASN A 177 -12.61 11.27 26.07
C ASN A 177 -13.07 9.87 26.49
N THR A 178 -13.58 9.78 27.72
CA THR A 178 -14.03 8.53 28.35
C THR A 178 -15.31 7.95 27.77
N LEU A 179 -16.03 8.71 26.94
CA LEU A 179 -17.17 8.20 26.18
C LEU A 179 -16.73 7.17 25.13
N TYR A 180 -15.55 7.37 24.53
CA TYR A 180 -15.05 6.53 23.43
C TYR A 180 -13.82 5.71 23.79
N TYR A 181 -12.99 6.19 24.72
CA TYR A 181 -11.72 5.58 25.09
C TYR A 181 -11.68 5.16 26.55
N LYS A 182 -11.11 3.98 26.78
CA LYS A 182 -10.81 3.48 28.13
C LYS A 182 -9.31 3.34 28.29
N LYS A 183 -8.75 4.00 29.30
CA LYS A 183 -7.36 3.81 29.69
C LYS A 183 -7.16 2.37 30.20
N LEU A 184 -6.10 1.72 29.71
CA LEU A 184 -5.73 0.37 30.13
C LEU A 184 -4.51 0.44 31.05
N GLU A 185 -4.50 -0.39 32.09
CA GLU A 185 -3.38 -0.49 33.04
C GLU A 185 -2.22 -1.34 32.51
N SER A 186 -2.49 -2.22 31.55
CA SER A 186 -1.51 -3.11 30.94
C SER A 186 -1.86 -3.42 29.49
N TYR A 187 -0.89 -3.92 28.73
CA TYR A 187 -1.08 -4.30 27.34
C TYR A 187 -1.81 -5.66 27.23
N PRO A 188 -3.06 -5.70 26.74
CA PRO A 188 -3.84 -6.93 26.67
C PRO A 188 -3.52 -7.79 25.43
N THR A 189 -2.45 -7.48 24.69
CA THR A 189 -2.12 -8.10 23.40
C THR A 189 -2.05 -9.61 23.49
N ALA A 190 -1.43 -10.16 24.54
CA ALA A 190 -1.34 -11.61 24.74
C ALA A 190 -2.73 -12.23 24.96
N THR A 191 -3.58 -11.60 25.78
CA THR A 191 -4.96 -12.02 26.03
C THR A 191 -5.76 -12.05 24.73
N TYR A 192 -5.73 -10.95 23.96
CA TYR A 192 -6.44 -10.88 22.68
C TYR A 192 -5.93 -11.92 21.68
N ASN A 193 -4.62 -12.12 21.60
CA ASN A 193 -4.05 -13.12 20.70
C ASN A 193 -4.46 -14.55 21.10
N ASN A 194 -4.55 -14.85 22.39
CA ASN A 194 -5.05 -16.13 22.88
C ASN A 194 -6.54 -16.32 22.56
N THR A 195 -7.36 -15.26 22.68
CA THR A 195 -8.77 -15.30 22.25
C THR A 195 -8.87 -15.57 20.76
N ILE A 196 -8.08 -14.88 19.94
CA ILE A 196 -8.05 -15.07 18.48
C ILE A 196 -7.64 -16.50 18.14
N LYS A 197 -6.56 -17.02 18.74
CA LYS A 197 -6.12 -18.41 18.56
C LYS A 197 -7.24 -19.40 18.86
N ARG A 198 -7.97 -19.20 19.95
CA ARG A 198 -9.11 -20.05 20.32
C ARG A 198 -10.22 -20.00 19.27
N VAL A 199 -10.61 -18.82 18.81
CA VAL A 199 -11.65 -18.66 17.78
C VAL A 199 -11.23 -19.31 16.45
N LEU A 200 -9.97 -19.12 16.03
CA LEU A 200 -9.44 -19.76 14.83
C LEU A 200 -9.42 -21.28 14.97
N GLN A 201 -9.03 -21.80 16.14
CA GLN A 201 -9.07 -23.24 16.41
C GLN A 201 -10.49 -23.79 16.39
N GLU A 202 -11.45 -23.12 17.03
CA GLU A 202 -12.87 -23.50 16.99
C GLU A 202 -13.40 -23.54 15.55
N GLY A 203 -13.03 -22.57 14.70
CA GLY A 203 -13.41 -22.57 13.28
C GLY A 203 -12.77 -23.71 12.47
N MET A 204 -11.50 -24.05 12.78
CA MET A 204 -10.82 -25.20 12.16
C MET A 204 -11.44 -26.54 12.58
N ASP A 205 -11.75 -26.71 13.87
CA ASP A 205 -12.35 -27.92 14.41
C ASP A 205 -13.75 -28.18 13.83
N LYS A 206 -14.50 -27.11 13.56
CA LYS A 206 -15.82 -27.15 12.90
C LYS A 206 -15.75 -27.28 11.38
N GLN A 207 -14.55 -27.28 10.79
CA GLN A 207 -14.35 -27.29 9.33
C GLN A 207 -14.95 -26.06 8.62
N GLU A 208 -15.15 -24.95 9.35
CA GLU A 208 -15.55 -23.65 8.79
C GLU A 208 -14.33 -22.93 8.17
N LEU A 209 -13.13 -23.25 8.67
CA LEU A 209 -11.85 -22.80 8.13
C LEU A 209 -10.96 -24.01 7.89
N ASP A 210 -10.31 -24.08 6.72
CA ASP A 210 -9.29 -25.09 6.53
C ASP A 210 -8.06 -24.80 7.43
N MET A 211 -7.34 -25.86 7.77
CA MET A 211 -6.20 -25.78 8.69
C MET A 211 -5.14 -24.77 8.21
N LYS A 212 -4.84 -24.75 6.90
CA LYS A 212 -3.78 -23.91 6.35
C LYS A 212 -4.16 -22.43 6.44
N THR A 213 -5.41 -22.09 6.12
CA THR A 213 -5.96 -20.73 6.29
C THR A 213 -5.97 -20.34 7.75
N GLY A 214 -6.55 -21.16 8.64
CA GLY A 214 -6.64 -20.84 10.06
C GLY A 214 -5.29 -20.53 10.71
N HIS A 215 -4.25 -21.32 10.41
CA HIS A 215 -2.89 -21.04 10.90
C HIS A 215 -2.28 -19.77 10.29
N SER A 216 -2.59 -19.45 9.03
CA SER A 216 -2.06 -18.27 8.33
C SER A 216 -2.71 -16.96 8.79
N LEU A 217 -3.92 -17.01 9.37
CA LEU A 217 -4.64 -15.85 9.89
C LEU A 217 -4.08 -15.33 11.22
N LEU A 218 -3.24 -16.10 11.91
CA LEU A 218 -2.66 -15.70 13.18
C LEU A 218 -1.47 -14.76 12.97
N GLN A 219 -1.52 -13.57 13.59
CA GLN A 219 -0.39 -12.64 13.60
C GLN A 219 0.77 -13.19 14.46
N PRO A 220 1.98 -13.46 13.89
CA PRO A 220 3.10 -14.03 14.64
C PRO A 220 3.67 -13.09 15.71
N HIS A 221 3.75 -11.79 15.40
CA HIS A 221 4.36 -10.78 16.28
C HIS A 221 3.40 -9.59 16.48
N PRO A 222 2.30 -9.78 17.23
CA PRO A 222 1.30 -8.74 17.38
C PRO A 222 1.84 -7.56 18.19
N THR A 223 1.57 -6.36 17.70
CA THR A 223 1.89 -5.08 18.36
C THR A 223 0.61 -4.28 18.61
N PRO A 224 0.58 -3.43 19.65
CA PRO A 224 -0.56 -2.54 19.85
C PRO A 224 -0.71 -1.54 18.70
N GLY A 225 -1.95 -1.16 18.42
CA GLY A 225 -2.24 -0.13 17.42
C GLY A 225 -1.61 1.21 17.81
N ARG A 226 -1.06 1.92 16.82
CA ARG A 226 -0.38 3.20 17.04
C ARG A 226 -1.33 4.36 16.79
N PHE A 227 -1.59 5.15 17.82
CA PHE A 227 -2.34 6.40 17.70
C PHE A 227 -1.45 7.52 17.15
N TYR A 228 -2.00 8.30 16.22
CA TYR A 228 -1.42 9.57 15.78
C TYR A 228 -2.53 10.47 15.22
N ILE A 229 -2.23 11.76 15.07
CA ILE A 229 -3.16 12.72 14.48
C ILE A 229 -2.63 13.33 13.18
N LEU A 230 -3.54 13.63 12.25
CA LEU A 230 -3.26 14.44 11.05
C LEU A 230 -3.89 15.83 11.21
N PRO A 231 -3.13 16.93 11.12
CA PRO A 231 -3.67 18.28 11.38
C PRO A 231 -4.70 18.71 10.33
N LYS A 232 -5.90 19.14 10.78
CA LYS A 232 -6.93 19.71 9.92
C LYS A 232 -6.73 21.22 9.75
N ILE A 233 -5.74 21.60 8.96
CA ILE A 233 -5.36 23.02 8.75
C ILE A 233 -6.50 23.90 8.21
N TYR A 234 -7.51 23.30 7.57
CA TYR A 234 -8.70 23.98 7.03
C TYR A 234 -9.81 24.23 8.07
N LYS A 235 -9.67 23.73 9.29
CA LYS A 235 -10.63 23.96 10.38
C LYS A 235 -10.04 24.95 11.39
N GLU A 236 -10.91 25.78 11.96
CA GLU A 236 -10.55 26.68 13.06
C GLU A 236 -10.00 25.88 14.25
N GLY A 237 -8.94 26.39 14.87
CA GLY A 237 -8.20 25.69 15.94
C GLY A 237 -7.39 24.47 15.48
N HIS A 238 -7.37 24.18 14.18
CA HIS A 238 -6.57 23.13 13.54
C HIS A 238 -6.59 21.75 14.24
N PRO A 239 -7.76 21.21 14.62
CA PRO A 239 -7.85 19.95 15.34
C PRO A 239 -7.21 18.80 14.57
N GLY A 240 -6.68 17.81 15.30
CA GLY A 240 -6.15 16.60 14.70
C GLY A 240 -7.25 15.63 14.24
N ARG A 241 -7.10 14.98 13.08
CA ARG A 241 -7.85 13.74 12.78
C ARG A 241 -7.22 12.58 13.54
N PRO A 242 -7.91 11.93 14.49
CA PRO A 242 -7.39 10.73 15.14
C PRO A 242 -7.27 9.58 14.15
N ILE A 243 -6.13 8.91 14.14
CA ILE A 243 -5.87 7.69 13.38
C ILE A 243 -5.27 6.65 14.32
N ILE A 244 -5.78 5.42 14.26
CA ILE A 244 -5.19 4.26 14.91
C ILE A 244 -4.67 3.34 13.80
N SER A 245 -3.35 3.20 13.69
CA SER A 245 -2.74 2.24 12.76
C SER A 245 -2.95 0.82 13.28
N GLY A 246 -3.67 0.01 12.51
CA GLY A 246 -3.86 -1.43 12.75
C GLY A 246 -2.69 -2.31 12.27
N ASN A 247 -1.64 -1.72 11.68
CA ASN A 247 -0.52 -2.48 11.14
C ASN A 247 0.22 -3.21 12.25
N GLY A 248 0.50 -4.50 12.04
CA GLY A 248 1.10 -5.36 13.04
C GLY A 248 0.16 -5.75 14.19
N CYS A 249 -1.11 -5.31 14.21
CA CYS A 249 -2.04 -5.69 15.27
C CYS A 249 -2.47 -7.15 15.14
N SER A 250 -3.01 -7.71 16.23
CA SER A 250 -3.48 -9.10 16.27
C SER A 250 -4.55 -9.42 15.22
N THR A 251 -5.31 -8.41 14.78
CA THR A 251 -6.42 -8.57 13.82
C THR A 251 -6.06 -8.12 12.41
N GLU A 252 -4.83 -7.69 12.12
CA GLU A 252 -4.45 -7.17 10.79
C GLU A 252 -4.75 -8.18 9.67
N ILE A 253 -4.21 -9.39 9.80
CA ILE A 253 -4.34 -10.44 8.79
C ILE A 253 -5.81 -10.90 8.67
N ILE A 254 -6.51 -11.01 9.80
CA ILE A 254 -7.95 -11.33 9.82
C ILE A 254 -8.76 -10.23 9.12
N SER A 255 -8.41 -8.97 9.32
CA SER A 255 -9.11 -7.85 8.67
C SER A 255 -8.91 -7.89 7.15
N GLN A 256 -7.71 -8.24 6.68
CA GLN A 256 -7.45 -8.46 5.25
C GLN A 256 -8.24 -9.65 4.70
N PHE A 257 -8.38 -10.72 5.46
CA PHE A 257 -9.20 -11.88 5.09
C PHE A 257 -10.68 -11.55 4.96
N VAL A 258 -11.24 -10.85 5.95
CA VAL A 258 -12.62 -10.40 5.89
C VAL A 258 -12.83 -9.43 4.72
N ASP A 259 -11.94 -8.45 4.53
CA ASP A 259 -12.00 -7.52 3.39
C ASP A 259 -11.94 -8.23 2.03
N HIS A 260 -11.06 -9.22 1.86
CA HIS A 260 -10.95 -10.01 0.65
C HIS A 260 -12.28 -10.69 0.27
N HIS A 261 -12.92 -11.36 1.24
CA HIS A 261 -14.20 -12.02 1.00
C HIS A 261 -15.37 -11.03 0.87
N MET A 262 -15.38 -9.94 1.64
CA MET A 262 -16.42 -8.92 1.54
C MET A 262 -16.42 -8.21 0.19
N LYS A 263 -15.24 -7.94 -0.41
CA LYS A 263 -15.13 -7.28 -1.72
C LYS A 263 -15.89 -8.02 -2.83
N ILE A 264 -16.00 -9.33 -2.74
CA ILE A 264 -16.75 -10.15 -3.70
C ILE A 264 -18.25 -9.88 -3.51
N SER A 265 -18.74 -9.99 -2.28
CA SER A 265 -20.15 -9.81 -1.96
C SER A 265 -20.64 -8.37 -2.16
N VAL A 266 -19.81 -7.36 -1.91
CA VAL A 266 -20.21 -5.95 -2.04
C VAL A 266 -20.57 -5.59 -3.49
N LYS A 267 -19.92 -6.23 -4.48
CA LYS A 267 -20.17 -5.97 -5.91
C LYS A 267 -21.54 -6.46 -6.39
N SER A 268 -22.20 -7.38 -5.68
CA SER A 268 -23.53 -7.89 -6.06
C SER A 268 -24.67 -7.02 -5.53
N ILE A 269 -24.38 -6.03 -4.67
CA ILE A 269 -25.39 -5.17 -4.08
C ILE A 269 -25.89 -4.17 -5.14
N PRO A 270 -27.21 -3.97 -5.31
CA PRO A 270 -27.75 -3.02 -6.29
C PRO A 270 -27.26 -1.58 -6.13
N SER A 271 -26.94 -1.17 -4.89
CA SER A 271 -26.42 0.16 -4.56
C SER A 271 -24.89 0.26 -4.66
N TYR A 272 -24.20 -0.78 -5.13
CA TYR A 272 -22.76 -0.74 -5.32
C TYR A 272 -22.39 0.35 -6.31
N VAL A 273 -21.34 1.11 -6.03
CA VAL A 273 -20.72 2.08 -6.93
C VAL A 273 -19.23 1.82 -6.87
N GLN A 274 -18.61 1.54 -8.02
CA GLN A 274 -17.21 1.16 -8.08
C GLN A 274 -16.28 2.36 -7.89
N ASP A 275 -16.54 3.43 -8.64
CA ASP A 275 -15.72 4.64 -8.72
C ASP A 275 -16.56 5.80 -9.29
N ASP A 276 -15.95 6.98 -9.38
CA ASP A 276 -16.60 8.20 -9.87
C ASP A 276 -17.11 8.04 -11.31
N MET A 277 -16.41 7.26 -12.15
CA MET A 277 -16.83 7.03 -13.53
C MET A 277 -18.02 6.08 -13.61
N ASP A 278 -18.06 5.05 -12.78
CA ASP A 278 -19.21 4.16 -12.63
C ASP A 278 -20.44 4.92 -12.11
N PHE A 279 -20.26 5.81 -11.14
CA PHE A 279 -21.32 6.70 -10.68
C PHE A 279 -21.90 7.57 -11.81
N LEU A 280 -21.03 8.25 -12.57
CA LEU A 280 -21.47 9.10 -13.68
C LEU A 280 -22.19 8.31 -14.77
N ARG A 281 -21.74 7.09 -15.09
CA ARG A 281 -22.44 6.19 -16.03
C ARG A 281 -23.82 5.83 -15.52
N LYS A 282 -23.96 5.42 -14.25
CA LYS A 282 -25.26 5.09 -13.65
C LYS A 282 -26.23 6.27 -13.67
N VAL A 283 -25.76 7.47 -13.35
CA VAL A 283 -26.58 8.69 -13.43
C VAL A 283 -27.00 8.97 -14.88
N HIS A 284 -26.09 8.80 -15.84
CA HIS A 284 -26.42 8.96 -17.26
C HIS A 284 -27.47 7.95 -17.74
N ASP A 285 -27.33 6.69 -17.35
CA ASP A 285 -28.29 5.63 -17.70
C ASP A 285 -29.68 5.91 -17.11
N ILE A 286 -29.75 6.37 -15.85
CA ILE A 286 -31.01 6.79 -15.22
C ILE A 286 -31.67 7.93 -16.01
N ASN A 287 -30.90 8.94 -16.42
CA ASN A 287 -31.41 10.07 -17.19
C ASN A 287 -31.90 9.65 -18.59
N ASN A 288 -31.31 8.60 -19.19
CA ASN A 288 -31.72 8.09 -20.49
C ASN A 288 -33.06 7.32 -20.45
N ILE A 289 -33.46 6.80 -19.28
CA ILE A 289 -34.74 6.10 -19.11
C ILE A 289 -35.93 7.07 -19.13
N GLY A 290 -35.70 8.33 -18.72
CA GLY A 290 -36.73 9.38 -18.71
C GLY A 290 -36.69 10.21 -17.43
N PRO A 291 -37.68 11.09 -17.21
CA PRO A 291 -37.77 11.87 -15.99
C PRO A 291 -37.95 10.95 -14.77
N LEU A 292 -37.30 11.31 -13.67
CA LEU A 292 -37.51 10.65 -12.38
C LEU A 292 -38.99 10.75 -11.96
N PRO A 293 -39.50 9.78 -11.19
CA PRO A 293 -40.85 9.85 -10.65
C PRO A 293 -41.12 11.18 -9.92
N PRO A 294 -42.36 11.71 -9.98
CA PRO A 294 -42.75 12.83 -9.13
C PRO A 294 -42.41 12.55 -7.65
N ASP A 295 -42.06 13.60 -6.91
CA ASP A 295 -41.70 13.54 -5.49
C ASP A 295 -40.38 12.79 -5.17
N THR A 296 -39.50 12.58 -6.15
CA THR A 296 -38.16 12.04 -5.91
C THR A 296 -37.30 13.01 -5.09
N LEU A 297 -36.65 12.51 -4.03
CA LEU A 297 -35.75 13.28 -3.18
C LEU A 297 -34.28 12.94 -3.48
N LEU A 298 -33.45 13.98 -3.61
CA LEU A 298 -32.00 13.83 -3.58
C LEU A 298 -31.52 13.90 -2.13
N CYS A 299 -31.04 12.77 -1.61
CA CYS A 299 -30.49 12.69 -0.26
C CYS A 299 -28.97 12.58 -0.33
N THR A 300 -28.29 13.34 0.51
CA THR A 300 -26.87 13.14 0.82
C THR A 300 -26.74 12.65 2.25
N MET A 301 -25.93 11.62 2.45
CA MET A 301 -25.64 11.07 3.78
C MET A 301 -24.15 11.22 4.02
N ASP A 302 -23.78 11.82 5.15
CA ASP A 302 -22.41 11.88 5.61
C ASP A 302 -22.27 11.09 6.92
N VAL A 303 -21.14 10.42 7.09
CA VAL A 303 -20.87 9.66 8.30
C VAL A 303 -20.27 10.59 9.34
N SER A 304 -21.03 10.88 10.39
CA SER A 304 -20.58 11.77 11.48
C SER A 304 -19.39 11.21 12.28
N GLY A 305 -19.20 9.88 12.26
CA GLY A 305 -18.07 9.20 12.91
C GLY A 305 -18.06 7.69 12.64
N LEU A 306 -16.94 7.16 12.14
CA LEU A 306 -16.77 5.73 11.82
C LEU A 306 -16.29 4.88 13.00
N TYR A 307 -15.78 5.50 14.06
CA TYR A 307 -15.09 4.82 15.17
C TYR A 307 -15.61 5.21 16.56
N THR A 308 -16.79 5.82 16.63
CA THR A 308 -17.44 6.07 17.91
C THR A 308 -18.22 4.82 18.29
N ASN A 309 -17.76 4.10 19.32
CA ASN A 309 -18.62 3.11 19.98
C ASN A 309 -19.83 3.88 20.52
N LYS A 310 -21.02 3.59 20.02
CA LYS A 310 -22.30 4.03 20.60
C LYS A 310 -22.90 2.88 21.38
#